data_AF-A0A7Z9Y2N5-F1
#
_entry.id   AF-A0A7Z9Y2N5-F1
#
_cell.length_a   1.000
_cell.length_b   1.000
_cell.length_c   1.000
_cell.angle_alpha   90.00
_cell.angle_beta   90.00
_cell.angle_gamma   90.00
#
_symmetry.space_group_name_H-M   'P 1'
#
loop_
_entity.id
_entity.type
_entity.pdbx_description
1 polymer ?
#
loop_
_entity_poly.entity_id
_entity_poly.type
_entity_poly.pdbx_seq_one_letter_code
_entity_poly.pdbx_strand_id
1 'polypeptide(L)'
;NLGVGDRITEILLPEVSFEALKAVLQSNDLSLTRPYRGPANPIDFVQLAREEGASLVQSFHTSLAKRGGHQDRVLQDICAMANTNGGAIYVGVSANPKEKPTGVRDPRKAVENLYTAVTNRITPEPEIHVDTLPSKNVQVIRITVQPGQDIPYAIDDNKFYVRDEAESSLAVRDEIVRLVERRLSHDVVEPIHVPLPMPEQTAVTPAPPVKKGRRSSGKIKPPRTGVEIVSSEKRKGTTYHTVRDLRNGNLIKNVTRSSARKLWHYAITQVESGQPKADKIKWRGNIALLDTRKKDDNTWYDLALRENGDIHIYYGVTDSGLNEDWMALIEQSSS
;
A
#
# COMPACT_ATOMS: atom_id res chain seq x y z
N ASN A 1 -15.14 -5.39 -52.50
CA ASN A 1 -15.85 -4.10 -52.72
C ASN A 1 -16.85 -3.91 -51.60
N LEU A 2 -16.76 -2.79 -50.87
CA LEU A 2 -17.79 -2.41 -49.90
C LEU A 2 -19.01 -1.88 -50.66
N GLY A 3 -20.20 -2.33 -50.29
CA GLY A 3 -21.49 -1.86 -50.81
C GLY A 3 -22.00 -0.60 -50.11
N VAL A 4 -23.06 0.00 -50.68
CA VAL A 4 -23.76 1.13 -50.05
C VAL A 4 -24.44 0.62 -48.77
N GLY A 5 -24.06 1.18 -47.61
CA GLY A 5 -24.58 0.78 -46.31
C GLY A 5 -23.64 -0.09 -45.46
N ASP A 6 -22.52 -0.56 -46.01
CA ASP A 6 -21.57 -1.42 -45.29
C ASP A 6 -20.83 -0.71 -44.14
N ARG A 7 -20.83 0.64 -44.11
CA ARG A 7 -20.20 1.44 -43.06
C ARG A 7 -21.16 2.50 -42.53
N ILE A 8 -21.37 2.45 -41.22
CA ILE A 8 -22.14 3.45 -40.49
C ILE A 8 -21.18 4.57 -40.07
N THR A 9 -21.56 5.82 -40.38
CA THR A 9 -20.81 7.03 -40.02
C THR A 9 -21.67 7.88 -39.10
N GLU A 10 -21.11 8.31 -37.98
CA GLU A 10 -21.74 9.28 -37.11
C GLU A 10 -21.34 10.69 -37.57
N ILE A 11 -22.33 11.58 -37.65
CA ILE A 11 -22.15 12.98 -38.06
C ILE A 11 -22.69 13.86 -36.95
N LEU A 12 -21.84 14.75 -36.43
CA LEU A 12 -22.22 15.73 -35.43
C LEU A 12 -22.91 16.91 -36.12
N LEU A 13 -24.20 17.11 -35.82
CA LEU A 13 -25.01 18.19 -36.36
C LEU A 13 -25.42 19.17 -35.26
N PRO A 14 -25.41 20.49 -35.53
CA PRO A 14 -25.96 21.47 -34.60
C PRO A 14 -27.47 21.32 -34.41
N GLU A 15 -28.16 20.88 -35.46
CA GLU A 15 -29.59 20.57 -35.48
C GLU A 15 -29.86 19.40 -36.44
N VAL A 16 -30.89 18.60 -36.16
CA VAL A 16 -31.26 17.45 -37.00
C VAL A 16 -32.07 17.94 -38.20
N SER A 17 -31.39 18.58 -39.16
CA SER A 17 -31.98 19.09 -40.40
C SER A 17 -31.18 18.63 -41.63
N PHE A 18 -31.86 18.55 -42.77
CA PHE A 18 -31.20 18.18 -44.04
C PHE A 18 -30.18 19.23 -44.46
N GLU A 19 -30.44 20.50 -44.16
CA GLU A 19 -29.54 21.62 -44.45
C GLU A 19 -28.24 21.51 -43.65
N ALA A 20 -28.33 21.22 -42.34
CA ALA A 20 -27.18 20.98 -41.49
C ALA A 20 -26.36 19.76 -41.95
N LEU A 21 -27.02 18.65 -42.31
CA LEU A 21 -26.35 17.46 -42.82
C LEU A 21 -25.60 17.73 -44.13
N LYS A 22 -26.26 18.43 -45.06
CA LYS A 22 -25.65 18.83 -46.34
C LYS A 22 -24.45 19.74 -46.12
N ALA A 23 -24.55 20.72 -45.22
CA ALA A 23 -23.46 21.64 -44.91
C ALA A 23 -22.22 20.89 -44.39
N VAL A 24 -22.39 19.92 -43.49
CA VAL A 24 -21.27 19.12 -42.98
C VAL A 24 -20.64 18.26 -44.09
N LEU A 25 -21.45 17.60 -44.92
CA LEU A 25 -20.94 16.77 -46.04
C LEU A 25 -20.26 17.58 -47.15
N GLN A 26 -20.59 18.87 -47.30
CA GLN A 26 -19.93 19.79 -48.24
C GLN A 26 -18.73 20.52 -47.63
N SER A 27 -18.56 20.44 -46.31
CA SER A 27 -17.45 21.07 -45.60
C SER A 27 -16.19 20.20 -45.65
N ASN A 28 -15.04 20.82 -45.40
CA ASN A 28 -13.77 20.11 -45.21
C ASN A 28 -13.48 19.81 -43.73
N ASP A 29 -14.44 20.03 -42.83
CA ASP A 29 -14.26 19.78 -41.41
C ASP A 29 -14.54 18.31 -41.07
N LEU A 30 -13.50 17.50 -41.24
CA LEU A 30 -13.54 16.06 -40.97
C LEU A 30 -13.73 15.73 -39.48
N SER A 31 -13.59 16.71 -38.56
CA SER A 31 -13.79 16.49 -37.12
C SER A 31 -15.26 16.22 -36.76
N LEU A 32 -16.19 16.64 -37.62
CA LEU A 32 -17.63 16.46 -37.46
C LEU A 32 -18.13 15.08 -37.89
N THR A 33 -17.26 14.25 -38.47
CA THR A 33 -17.60 12.91 -38.95
C THR A 33 -16.68 11.87 -38.33
N ARG A 34 -17.23 10.73 -37.90
CA ARG A 34 -16.41 9.61 -37.42
C ARG A 34 -17.04 8.26 -37.75
N PRO A 35 -16.24 7.19 -37.89
CA PRO A 35 -16.77 5.84 -37.98
C PRO A 35 -17.60 5.51 -36.74
N TYR A 36 -18.77 4.89 -36.93
CA TYR A 36 -19.58 4.37 -35.83
C TYR A 36 -18.80 3.28 -35.09
N ARG A 37 -18.61 3.46 -33.77
CA ARG A 37 -17.87 2.51 -32.91
C ARG A 37 -18.79 1.63 -32.04
N GLY A 38 -20.11 1.64 -32.31
CA GLY A 38 -21.09 1.05 -31.40
C GLY A 38 -21.36 1.95 -30.19
N PRO A 39 -22.35 1.60 -29.34
CA PRO A 39 -22.48 2.23 -28.03
C PRO A 39 -21.17 1.99 -27.27
N ALA A 40 -20.61 3.05 -26.67
CA ALA A 40 -19.44 2.91 -25.81
C ALA A 40 -19.77 1.85 -24.75
N ASN A 41 -19.07 0.71 -24.78
CA ASN A 41 -19.22 -0.28 -23.72
C ASN A 41 -18.91 0.42 -22.40
N PRO A 42 -19.84 0.46 -21.44
CA PRO A 42 -19.58 1.09 -20.15
C PRO A 42 -18.35 0.44 -19.55
N ILE A 43 -17.31 1.24 -19.27
CA ILE A 43 -16.10 0.73 -18.62
C ILE A 43 -16.52 0.25 -17.23
N ASP A 44 -16.36 -1.06 -16.98
CA ASP A 44 -16.64 -1.66 -15.68
C ASP A 44 -15.47 -1.37 -14.74
N PHE A 45 -15.52 -0.21 -14.07
CA PHE A 45 -14.50 0.22 -13.11
C PHE A 45 -14.32 -0.78 -11.96
N VAL A 46 -15.36 -1.54 -11.60
CA VAL A 46 -15.26 -2.57 -10.56
C VAL A 46 -14.43 -3.75 -11.06
N GLN A 47 -14.58 -4.13 -12.34
CA GLN A 47 -13.78 -5.19 -12.93
C GLN A 47 -12.31 -4.78 -13.05
N LEU A 48 -12.03 -3.56 -13.49
CA LEU A 48 -10.66 -3.03 -13.54
C LEU A 48 -10.01 -3.04 -12.14
N ALA A 49 -10.75 -2.55 -11.15
CA ALA A 49 -10.33 -2.56 -9.76
C ALA A 49 -9.99 -3.99 -9.29
N ARG A 50 -10.81 -5.00 -9.62
CA ARG A 50 -10.54 -6.41 -9.29
C ARG A 50 -9.32 -6.99 -9.99
N GLU A 51 -8.98 -6.50 -11.18
CA GLU A 51 -7.79 -6.91 -11.92
C GLU A 51 -6.51 -6.33 -11.32
N GLU A 52 -6.57 -5.11 -10.78
CA GLU A 52 -5.49 -4.51 -9.96
C GLU A 52 -5.29 -5.26 -8.63
N GLY A 53 -6.38 -5.78 -8.06
CA GLY A 53 -6.35 -6.61 -6.87
C GLY A 53 -6.36 -5.83 -5.55
N ALA A 54 -6.27 -6.56 -4.43
CA ALA A 54 -6.34 -5.96 -3.10
C ALA A 54 -4.99 -5.31 -2.75
N SER A 55 -5.04 -4.11 -2.17
CA SER A 55 -3.85 -3.29 -1.89
C SER A 55 -4.04 -2.47 -0.61
N LEU A 56 -3.06 -1.60 -0.30
CA LEU A 56 -3.10 -0.72 0.87
C LEU A 56 -4.30 0.20 0.87
N VAL A 57 -4.79 0.56 -0.31
CA VAL A 57 -5.90 1.49 -0.52
C VAL A 57 -7.13 0.80 -1.09
N GLN A 58 -7.14 -0.54 -1.17
CA GLN A 58 -8.20 -1.26 -1.86
C GLN A 58 -8.54 -2.61 -1.23
N SER A 59 -9.83 -2.86 -1.00
CA SER A 59 -10.30 -4.15 -0.51
C SER A 59 -11.66 -4.57 -1.13
N PHE A 60 -11.96 -5.87 -1.04
CA PHE A 60 -13.14 -6.47 -1.65
C PHE A 60 -13.85 -7.41 -0.68
N HIS A 61 -15.18 -7.27 -0.60
CA HIS A 61 -16.03 -8.11 0.23
C HIS A 61 -17.21 -8.62 -0.56
N THR A 62 -17.55 -9.90 -0.38
CA THR A 62 -18.69 -10.51 -1.09
C THR A 62 -20.04 -10.05 -0.57
N SER A 63 -20.11 -9.60 0.70
CA SER A 63 -21.36 -9.28 1.39
C SER A 63 -21.16 -8.26 2.51
N LEU A 64 -22.24 -7.56 2.90
CA LEU A 64 -22.31 -6.68 4.07
C LEU A 64 -23.21 -7.23 5.19
N ALA A 65 -23.55 -8.53 5.15
CA ALA A 65 -24.46 -9.09 6.14
C ALA A 65 -23.88 -9.03 7.58
N LYS A 66 -24.73 -8.65 8.55
CA LYS A 66 -24.40 -8.75 9.99
C LYS A 66 -24.07 -10.19 10.39
N ARG A 67 -24.88 -11.13 9.93
CA ARG A 67 -24.69 -12.56 10.19
C ARG A 67 -23.45 -13.06 9.45
N GLY A 68 -22.54 -13.74 10.16
CA GLY A 68 -21.30 -14.27 9.59
C GLY A 68 -20.08 -13.34 9.66
N GLY A 69 -20.20 -12.20 10.36
CA GLY A 69 -19.08 -11.27 10.58
C GLY A 69 -18.61 -10.55 9.31
N HIS A 70 -19.43 -10.51 8.25
CA HIS A 70 -19.06 -9.80 7.03
C HIS A 70 -19.05 -8.28 7.25
N GLN A 71 -20.07 -7.76 7.96
CA GLN A 71 -20.07 -6.35 8.36
C GLN A 71 -18.86 -5.98 9.23
N ASP A 72 -18.45 -6.86 10.14
CA ASP A 72 -17.27 -6.61 10.99
C ASP A 72 -16.00 -6.48 10.15
N ARG A 73 -15.79 -7.33 9.13
CA ARG A 73 -14.62 -7.22 8.25
C ARG A 73 -14.61 -5.92 7.44
N VAL A 74 -15.77 -5.46 7.00
CA VAL A 74 -15.88 -4.17 6.30
C VAL A 74 -15.56 -3.00 7.25
N LEU A 75 -16.09 -3.01 8.48
CA LEU A 75 -15.76 -1.98 9.48
C LEU A 75 -14.26 -1.98 9.83
N GLN A 76 -13.65 -3.17 9.94
CA GLN A 76 -12.21 -3.32 10.15
C GLN A 76 -11.39 -2.65 9.05
N ASP A 77 -11.77 -2.85 7.78
CA ASP A 77 -11.13 -2.19 6.66
C ASP A 77 -11.36 -0.67 6.66
N ILE A 78 -12.56 -0.20 6.99
CA ILE A 78 -12.84 1.24 7.12
C ILE A 78 -11.94 1.87 8.19
N CYS A 79 -11.89 1.27 9.39
CA CYS A 79 -11.03 1.74 10.48
C CYS A 79 -9.53 1.71 10.08
N ALA A 80 -9.09 0.64 9.43
CA ALA A 80 -7.71 0.50 8.98
C ALA A 80 -7.33 1.52 7.90
N MET A 81 -8.21 1.77 6.93
CA MET A 81 -7.99 2.77 5.88
C MET A 81 -8.03 4.20 6.42
N ALA A 82 -8.97 4.51 7.32
CA ALA A 82 -9.02 5.80 8.01
C ALA A 82 -7.74 6.07 8.83
N ASN A 83 -7.21 5.04 9.50
CA ASN A 83 -5.93 5.11 10.21
C ASN A 83 -4.71 5.14 9.28
N THR A 84 -4.83 5.00 7.97
CA THR A 84 -3.69 4.97 7.04
C THR A 84 -3.82 6.05 5.97
N ASN A 85 -3.90 5.70 4.68
CA ASN A 85 -3.92 6.64 3.55
C ASN A 85 -5.32 6.74 2.91
N GLY A 86 -6.37 6.33 3.63
CA GLY A 86 -7.69 6.14 3.03
C GLY A 86 -7.73 4.98 2.04
N GLY A 87 -8.79 4.92 1.24
CA GLY A 87 -8.92 3.90 0.20
C GLY A 87 -10.34 3.69 -0.30
N ALA A 88 -10.53 2.63 -1.08
CA ALA A 88 -11.80 2.20 -1.64
C ALA A 88 -12.11 0.74 -1.28
N ILE A 89 -13.31 0.49 -0.80
CA ILE A 89 -13.80 -0.83 -0.43
C ILE A 89 -14.96 -1.18 -1.36
N TYR A 90 -14.87 -2.32 -2.05
CA TYR A 90 -15.92 -2.80 -2.95
C TYR A 90 -16.70 -3.95 -2.29
N VAL A 91 -18.02 -3.80 -2.18
CA VAL A 91 -18.91 -4.77 -1.54
C VAL A 91 -19.90 -5.36 -2.54
N GLY A 92 -20.02 -6.68 -2.56
CA GLY A 92 -20.75 -7.46 -3.57
C GLY A 92 -19.84 -8.18 -4.56
N VAL A 93 -18.52 -8.18 -4.34
CA VAL A 93 -17.52 -8.78 -5.22
C VAL A 93 -16.44 -9.49 -4.40
N SER A 94 -15.88 -10.57 -4.95
CA SER A 94 -14.66 -11.16 -4.41
C SER A 94 -13.42 -10.51 -5.02
N ALA A 95 -12.30 -10.63 -4.32
CA ALA A 95 -11.00 -10.16 -4.79
C ALA A 95 -10.50 -10.90 -6.06
N ASN A 96 -11.04 -12.08 -6.37
CA ASN A 96 -10.67 -12.84 -7.55
C ASN A 96 -11.40 -12.31 -8.79
N PRO A 97 -10.74 -11.68 -9.78
CA PRO A 97 -11.40 -11.05 -10.94
C PRO A 97 -12.15 -12.04 -11.85
N LYS A 98 -11.82 -13.34 -11.77
CA LYS A 98 -12.45 -14.41 -12.58
C LYS A 98 -13.81 -14.84 -12.05
N GLU A 99 -14.06 -14.64 -10.76
CA GLU A 99 -15.34 -14.99 -10.16
C GLU A 99 -16.44 -14.02 -10.58
N LYS A 100 -17.69 -14.52 -10.64
CA LYS A 100 -18.83 -13.67 -10.91
C LYS A 100 -19.14 -12.80 -9.69
N PRO A 101 -19.36 -11.48 -9.86
CA PRO A 101 -19.86 -10.62 -8.80
C PRO A 101 -21.12 -11.21 -8.15
N THR A 102 -21.17 -11.25 -6.82
CA THR A 102 -22.37 -11.69 -6.07
C THR A 102 -23.45 -10.62 -6.11
N GLY A 103 -23.04 -9.35 -6.14
CA GLY A 103 -23.91 -8.18 -6.10
C GLY A 103 -24.55 -7.96 -4.73
N VAL A 104 -25.14 -6.78 -4.56
CA VAL A 104 -25.93 -6.41 -3.39
C VAL A 104 -27.40 -6.30 -3.82
N ARG A 105 -28.29 -7.06 -3.15
CA ARG A 105 -29.71 -7.12 -3.51
C ARG A 105 -30.46 -5.82 -3.23
N ASP A 106 -30.17 -5.19 -2.09
CA ASP A 106 -30.79 -3.93 -1.66
C ASP A 106 -29.69 -2.96 -1.21
N PRO A 107 -29.09 -2.21 -2.15
CA PRO A 107 -28.00 -1.31 -1.83
C PRO A 107 -28.42 -0.19 -0.88
N ARG A 108 -29.62 0.38 -1.04
CA ARG A 108 -30.09 1.50 -0.20
C ARG A 108 -30.10 1.11 1.27
N LYS A 109 -30.75 -0.01 1.59
CA LYS A 109 -30.81 -0.53 2.96
C LYS A 109 -29.43 -0.96 3.48
N ALA A 110 -28.57 -1.50 2.62
CA ALA A 110 -27.20 -1.86 3.00
C ALA A 110 -26.37 -0.63 3.39
N VAL A 111 -26.50 0.47 2.64
CA VAL A 111 -25.84 1.75 2.90
C VAL A 111 -26.32 2.37 4.21
N GLU A 112 -27.62 2.42 4.47
CA GLU A 112 -28.16 2.91 5.75
C GLU A 112 -27.65 2.10 6.96
N ASN A 113 -27.61 0.77 6.82
CA ASN A 113 -27.07 -0.11 7.85
C ASN A 113 -25.56 0.07 8.04
N LEU A 114 -24.82 0.43 6.99
CA LEU A 114 -23.40 0.73 7.06
C LEU A 114 -23.16 2.00 7.86
N TYR A 115 -23.80 3.12 7.48
CA TYR A 115 -23.67 4.40 8.19
C TYR A 115 -24.01 4.22 9.66
N THR A 116 -25.15 3.59 9.97
CA THR A 116 -25.54 3.29 11.36
C THR A 116 -24.48 2.49 12.11
N ALA A 117 -23.80 1.53 11.45
CA ALA A 117 -22.77 0.75 12.10
C ALA A 117 -21.45 1.51 12.28
N VAL A 118 -21.10 2.40 11.34
CA VAL A 118 -19.92 3.26 11.43
C VAL A 118 -20.09 4.25 12.58
N THR A 119 -21.19 5.01 12.61
CA THR A 119 -21.45 6.02 13.66
C THR A 119 -21.54 5.39 15.06
N ASN A 120 -22.09 4.19 15.20
CA ASN A 120 -22.25 3.55 16.52
C ASN A 120 -21.01 2.79 17.02
N ARG A 121 -20.06 2.44 16.14
CA ARG A 121 -18.94 1.56 16.50
C ARG A 121 -17.58 2.13 16.23
N ILE A 122 -17.44 3.11 15.34
CA ILE A 122 -16.14 3.71 15.02
C ILE A 122 -16.08 5.08 15.68
N THR A 123 -15.08 5.27 16.54
CA THR A 123 -14.82 6.51 17.27
C THR A 123 -13.39 6.95 17.01
N PRO A 124 -13.13 8.19 16.55
CA PRO A 124 -14.07 9.20 16.04
C PRO A 124 -14.81 8.75 14.77
N GLU A 125 -15.85 9.46 14.32
CA GLU A 125 -16.57 9.10 13.10
C GLU A 125 -15.71 9.39 11.84
N PRO A 126 -15.39 8.37 11.01
CA PRO A 126 -14.58 8.57 9.81
C PRO A 126 -15.39 9.16 8.66
N GLU A 127 -14.75 10.00 7.84
CA GLU A 127 -15.35 10.55 6.62
C GLU A 127 -15.38 9.48 5.52
N ILE A 128 -16.59 9.02 5.17
CA ILE A 128 -16.82 8.02 4.13
C ILE A 128 -17.82 8.52 3.08
N HIS A 129 -17.57 8.18 1.82
CA HIS A 129 -18.48 8.40 0.70
C HIS A 129 -18.91 7.05 0.11
N VAL A 130 -20.20 6.85 -0.12
CA VAL A 130 -20.73 5.55 -0.55
C VAL A 130 -21.52 5.68 -1.84
N ASP A 131 -21.04 4.98 -2.87
CA ASP A 131 -21.62 4.94 -4.22
C ASP A 131 -22.11 3.54 -4.58
N THR A 132 -23.04 3.47 -5.53
CA THR A 132 -23.45 2.19 -6.15
C THR A 132 -23.00 2.16 -7.61
N LEU A 133 -22.21 1.16 -7.97
CA LEU A 133 -21.68 0.97 -9.32
C LEU A 133 -22.27 -0.29 -9.97
N PRO A 134 -22.72 -0.24 -11.23
CA PRO A 134 -23.10 -1.43 -11.98
C PRO A 134 -21.86 -2.19 -12.44
N SER A 135 -21.84 -3.51 -12.25
CA SER A 135 -20.80 -4.41 -12.75
C SER A 135 -21.42 -5.72 -13.18
N LYS A 136 -21.12 -6.19 -14.40
CA LYS A 136 -21.64 -7.45 -14.98
C LYS A 136 -23.13 -7.71 -14.67
N ASN A 137 -23.99 -6.69 -14.83
CA ASN A 137 -25.44 -6.73 -14.60
C ASN A 137 -25.90 -6.87 -13.14
N VAL A 138 -25.01 -6.68 -12.16
CA VAL A 138 -25.34 -6.57 -10.74
C VAL A 138 -24.88 -5.23 -10.16
N GLN A 139 -25.43 -4.85 -9.01
CA GLN A 139 -25.04 -3.63 -8.30
C GLN A 139 -24.00 -3.96 -7.23
N VAL A 140 -22.92 -3.17 -7.19
CA VAL A 140 -21.81 -3.27 -6.24
C VAL A 140 -21.73 -1.95 -5.49
N ILE A 141 -21.49 -2.00 -4.19
CA ILE A 141 -21.30 -0.79 -3.38
C ILE A 141 -19.82 -0.45 -3.34
N ARG A 142 -19.46 0.79 -3.65
CA ARG A 142 -18.10 1.32 -3.45
C ARG A 142 -18.12 2.28 -2.26
N ILE A 143 -17.31 2.00 -1.25
CA ILE A 143 -17.12 2.86 -0.09
C ILE A 143 -15.75 3.50 -0.21
N THR A 144 -15.70 4.81 -0.42
CA THR A 144 -14.46 5.58 -0.42
C THR A 144 -14.25 6.14 0.98
N VAL A 145 -13.14 5.77 1.60
CA VAL A 145 -12.72 6.19 2.94
C VAL A 145 -11.63 7.24 2.79
N GLN A 146 -11.84 8.44 3.35
CA GLN A 146 -10.80 9.46 3.34
C GLN A 146 -9.71 9.15 4.36
N PRO A 147 -8.45 9.61 4.14
CA PRO A 147 -7.45 9.60 5.19
C PRO A 147 -7.99 10.37 6.40
N GLY A 148 -8.02 9.70 7.56
CA GLY A 148 -8.59 10.27 8.76
C GLY A 148 -7.78 11.46 9.27
N GLN A 149 -8.48 12.48 9.77
CA GLN A 149 -7.83 13.66 10.38
C GLN A 149 -7.65 13.44 11.89
N ASP A 150 -8.62 12.80 12.54
CA ASP A 150 -8.63 12.54 13.99
C ASP A 150 -8.11 11.14 14.33
N ILE A 151 -6.89 10.86 13.89
CA ILE A 151 -6.22 9.58 14.14
C ILE A 151 -5.75 9.54 15.61
N PRO A 152 -5.97 8.43 16.35
CA PRO A 152 -6.40 7.12 15.88
C PRO A 152 -7.92 6.87 15.97
N TYR A 153 -8.46 6.23 14.91
CA TYR A 153 -9.80 5.69 14.84
C TYR A 153 -9.83 4.28 15.47
N ALA A 154 -10.84 4.01 16.30
CA ALA A 154 -11.03 2.74 16.99
C ALA A 154 -12.42 2.15 16.72
N ILE A 155 -12.51 0.83 16.59
CA ILE A 155 -13.77 0.09 16.64
C ILE A 155 -14.06 -0.31 18.09
N ASP A 156 -15.31 -0.12 18.54
CA ASP A 156 -15.76 -0.42 19.90
C ASP A 156 -14.84 0.20 20.97
N ASP A 157 -14.33 1.41 20.69
CA ASP A 157 -13.43 2.25 21.51
C ASP A 157 -12.03 1.68 21.84
N ASN A 158 -11.75 0.40 21.58
CA ASN A 158 -10.46 -0.21 21.95
C ASN A 158 -9.78 -1.05 20.85
N LYS A 159 -10.42 -1.23 19.70
CA LYS A 159 -9.86 -2.02 18.59
C LYS A 159 -9.37 -1.11 17.48
N PHE A 160 -8.09 -0.80 17.52
CA PHE A 160 -7.41 -0.07 16.45
C PHE A 160 -7.01 -1.05 15.35
N TYR A 161 -7.28 -0.70 14.10
CA TYR A 161 -6.84 -1.50 12.96
C TYR A 161 -5.89 -0.68 12.09
N VAL A 162 -4.89 -1.37 11.54
CA VAL A 162 -3.96 -0.83 10.54
C VAL A 162 -3.93 -1.80 9.36
N ARG A 163 -3.82 -1.23 8.16
CA ARG A 163 -3.75 -1.97 6.92
C ARG A 163 -2.29 -2.10 6.47
N ASP A 164 -1.86 -3.33 6.25
CA ASP A 164 -0.53 -3.65 5.73
C ASP A 164 -0.68 -4.50 4.47
N GLU A 165 -0.15 -4.00 3.36
CA GLU A 165 -0.35 -4.53 2.01
C GLU A 165 -1.84 -4.72 1.71
N ALA A 166 -2.37 -5.93 1.71
CA ALA A 166 -3.77 -6.24 1.38
C ALA A 166 -4.62 -6.64 2.59
N GLU A 167 -4.05 -6.69 3.80
CA GLU A 167 -4.70 -7.22 5.00
C GLU A 167 -4.87 -6.17 6.08
N SER A 168 -6.05 -6.14 6.70
CA SER A 168 -6.36 -5.28 7.85
C SER A 168 -6.25 -6.10 9.14
N SER A 169 -5.47 -5.59 10.09
CA SER A 169 -5.15 -6.33 11.31
C SER A 169 -5.15 -5.43 12.53
N LEU A 170 -5.38 -6.00 13.72
CA LEU A 170 -5.35 -5.25 14.98
C LEU A 170 -3.98 -4.62 15.18
N ALA A 171 -3.96 -3.32 15.44
CA ALA A 171 -2.75 -2.55 15.65
C ALA A 171 -2.06 -2.96 16.95
N VAL A 172 -0.76 -3.17 16.88
CA VAL A 172 0.08 -3.39 18.07
C VAL A 172 0.33 -2.05 18.76
N ARG A 173 0.69 -2.07 20.05
CA ARG A 173 0.99 -0.86 20.86
C ARG A 173 1.80 0.18 20.09
N ASP A 174 2.90 -0.23 19.46
CA ASP A 174 3.81 0.72 18.83
C ASP A 174 3.24 1.28 17.51
N GLU A 175 2.36 0.53 16.83
CA GLU A 175 1.61 1.07 15.70
C GLU A 175 0.61 2.11 16.18
N ILE A 176 -0.07 1.89 17.31
CA ILE A 176 -0.96 2.88 17.92
C ILE A 176 -0.16 4.14 18.31
N VAL A 177 1.02 3.99 18.92
CA VAL A 177 1.88 5.12 19.26
C VAL A 177 2.29 5.90 18.00
N ARG A 178 2.68 5.21 16.92
CA ARG A 178 3.01 5.85 15.63
C ARG A 178 1.83 6.61 15.03
N LEU A 179 0.62 6.07 15.13
CA LEU A 179 -0.59 6.74 14.68
C LEU A 179 -0.80 8.07 15.41
N VAL A 180 -0.59 8.07 16.74
CA VAL A 180 -0.70 9.27 17.59
C VAL A 180 0.43 10.27 17.29
N GLU A 181 1.67 9.81 17.17
CA GLU A 181 2.82 10.66 16.82
C GLU A 181 2.64 11.32 15.45
N ARG A 182 2.12 10.58 14.46
CA ARG A 182 1.85 11.12 13.12
C ARG A 182 0.82 12.25 13.16
N ARG A 183 -0.24 12.13 13.98
CA ARG A 183 -1.23 13.20 14.19
C ARG A 183 -0.55 14.44 14.76
N LEU A 184 0.20 14.29 15.85
CA LEU A 184 0.94 15.38 16.49
C LEU A 184 1.95 16.05 15.55
N SER A 185 2.49 15.32 14.57
CA SER A 185 3.41 15.87 13.58
C SER A 185 2.70 16.63 12.46
N HIS A 186 1.44 16.28 12.14
CA HIS A 186 0.61 16.97 11.16
C HIS A 186 0.01 18.28 11.72
N ASP A 187 -0.32 18.32 13.02
CA ASP A 187 -0.87 19.52 13.67
C ASP A 187 0.16 20.67 13.84
N VAL A 188 1.46 20.41 13.60
CA VAL A 188 2.54 21.41 13.76
C VAL A 188 2.76 22.25 12.48
N VAL A 189 1.94 22.08 11.44
CA VAL A 189 1.94 23.02 10.32
C VAL A 189 1.10 24.25 10.71
N GLU A 190 1.71 25.15 11.50
CA GLU A 190 1.26 26.54 11.55
C GLU A 190 1.12 27.04 10.09
N PRO A 191 0.06 27.78 9.74
CA PRO A 191 -0.09 28.31 8.40
C PRO A 191 1.09 29.24 8.13
N ILE A 192 2.02 28.78 7.29
CA ILE A 192 3.06 29.61 6.72
C ILE A 192 2.31 30.69 5.93
N HIS A 193 2.18 31.87 6.53
CA HIS A 193 1.80 33.09 5.85
C HIS A 193 2.88 33.32 4.81
N VAL A 194 2.64 32.86 3.58
CA VAL A 194 3.55 33.08 2.45
C VAL A 194 3.30 34.51 1.98
N PRO A 195 4.21 35.48 2.17
CA PRO A 195 4.10 36.73 1.45
C PRO A 195 4.38 36.40 -0.02
N LEU A 196 3.45 36.77 -0.90
CA LEU A 196 3.60 36.62 -2.35
C LEU A 196 4.95 37.21 -2.81
N PRO A 197 5.80 36.47 -3.54
CA PRO A 197 7.02 37.04 -4.08
C PRO A 197 6.68 37.85 -5.35
N MET A 198 7.02 39.14 -5.32
CA MET A 198 7.23 39.93 -6.53
C MET A 198 8.50 39.43 -7.24
N PRO A 199 8.58 39.51 -8.58
CA PRO A 199 9.71 38.98 -9.32
C PRO A 199 10.85 39.99 -9.35
N GLU A 200 12.04 39.60 -8.92
CA GLU A 200 13.24 40.34 -9.29
C GLU A 200 14.37 39.38 -9.69
N GLN A 201 15.02 39.80 -10.76
CA GLN A 201 15.76 39.02 -11.72
C GLN A 201 17.25 38.96 -11.32
N THR A 202 17.86 37.81 -11.61
CA THR A 202 19.29 37.66 -11.98
C THR A 202 20.35 37.96 -10.91
N ALA A 203 21.02 36.89 -10.45
CA ALA A 203 22.48 36.79 -10.53
C ALA A 203 22.93 35.36 -10.17
N VAL A 204 23.19 34.58 -11.21
CA VAL A 204 23.97 33.34 -11.14
C VAL A 204 25.40 33.68 -10.70
N THR A 205 25.85 33.08 -9.61
CA THR A 205 27.28 32.94 -9.29
C THR A 205 27.59 31.45 -9.15
N PRO A 206 28.62 30.91 -9.82
CA PRO A 206 28.89 29.47 -9.83
C PRO A 206 29.56 29.03 -8.52
N ALA A 207 29.01 27.98 -7.91
CA ALA A 207 29.65 27.27 -6.81
C ALA A 207 30.90 26.51 -7.32
N PRO A 208 32.02 26.51 -6.57
CA PRO A 208 33.23 25.79 -6.95
C PRO A 208 33.03 24.26 -6.88
N PRO A 209 33.78 23.47 -7.67
CA PRO A 209 33.61 22.03 -7.74
C PRO A 209 34.13 21.38 -6.46
N VAL A 210 33.23 20.78 -5.68
CA VAL A 210 33.65 19.94 -4.56
C VAL A 210 34.20 18.64 -5.11
N LYS A 211 35.53 18.57 -5.08
CA LYS A 211 36.37 17.43 -5.44
C LYS A 211 35.83 16.13 -4.85
N LYS A 212 35.55 15.17 -5.75
CA LYS A 212 35.61 13.73 -5.45
C LYS A 212 37.00 13.43 -4.90
N GLY A 213 37.07 12.89 -3.69
CA GLY A 213 38.32 12.42 -3.10
C GLY A 213 38.39 12.58 -1.60
N ARG A 214 37.64 11.77 -0.86
CA ARG A 214 38.08 11.32 0.47
C ARG A 214 37.72 9.85 0.65
N ARG A 215 38.71 9.00 0.37
CA ARG A 215 38.80 7.66 0.96
C ARG A 215 38.92 7.84 2.47
N SER A 216 37.97 7.32 3.23
CA SER A 216 38.13 7.08 4.67
C SER A 216 37.18 5.96 5.12
N SER A 217 37.82 4.84 5.51
CA SER A 217 37.31 3.62 6.14
C SER A 217 36.20 2.83 5.42
N GLY A 218 36.55 1.64 4.92
CA GLY A 218 35.64 0.63 4.36
C GLY A 218 34.64 0.10 5.39
N LYS A 219 33.60 0.88 5.68
CA LYS A 219 32.42 0.44 6.41
C LYS A 219 31.36 0.01 5.41
N ILE A 220 31.15 -1.29 5.30
CA ILE A 220 30.05 -1.85 4.52
C ILE A 220 28.75 -1.36 5.14
N LYS A 221 27.88 -0.74 4.34
CA LYS A 221 26.61 -0.21 4.83
C LYS A 221 25.60 -1.34 5.04
N PRO A 222 24.76 -1.28 6.10
CA PRO A 222 23.67 -2.23 6.27
C PRO A 222 22.72 -2.19 5.06
N PRO A 223 21.99 -3.29 4.80
CA PRO A 223 20.97 -3.30 3.76
C PRO A 223 19.83 -2.33 4.09
N ARG A 224 19.09 -1.89 3.06
CA ARG A 224 17.99 -0.91 3.18
C ARG A 224 16.63 -1.53 3.46
N THR A 225 16.53 -2.87 3.43
CA THR A 225 15.31 -3.61 3.77
C THR A 225 15.65 -4.74 4.73
N GLY A 226 14.64 -5.26 5.41
CA GLY A 226 14.81 -6.31 6.42
C GLY A 226 14.73 -5.76 7.84
N VAL A 227 15.06 -6.62 8.81
CA VAL A 227 15.07 -6.26 10.24
C VAL A 227 16.27 -6.87 10.96
N GLU A 228 16.69 -6.21 12.03
CA GLU A 228 17.75 -6.66 12.92
C GLU A 228 17.22 -6.83 14.34
N ILE A 229 17.61 -7.88 15.06
CA ILE A 229 17.32 -8.02 16.49
C ILE A 229 18.52 -7.49 17.28
N VAL A 230 18.39 -6.30 17.87
CA VAL A 230 19.48 -5.57 18.51
C VAL A 230 19.75 -6.08 19.93
N SER A 231 18.71 -6.45 20.66
CA SER A 231 18.86 -7.00 22.01
C SER A 231 17.71 -7.93 22.37
N SER A 232 17.96 -8.83 23.31
CA SER A 232 16.96 -9.74 23.88
C SER A 232 17.12 -9.76 25.39
N GLU A 233 16.06 -9.52 26.13
CA GLU A 233 16.04 -9.48 27.60
C GLU A 233 14.91 -10.38 28.12
N LYS A 234 15.22 -11.26 29.08
CA LYS A 234 14.22 -12.13 29.70
C LYS A 234 13.71 -11.49 30.99
N ARG A 235 12.41 -11.18 31.04
CA ARG A 235 11.75 -10.60 32.23
C ARG A 235 10.55 -11.45 32.62
N LYS A 236 10.51 -11.90 33.89
CA LYS A 236 9.39 -12.68 34.46
C LYS A 236 8.98 -13.89 33.61
N GLY A 237 9.95 -14.57 32.99
CA GLY A 237 9.69 -15.75 32.15
C GLY A 237 9.37 -15.46 30.68
N THR A 238 9.10 -14.21 30.30
CA THR A 238 8.87 -13.79 28.91
C THR A 238 10.13 -13.14 28.33
N THR A 239 10.51 -13.53 27.11
CA THR A 239 11.62 -12.90 26.38
C THR A 239 11.09 -11.70 25.59
N TYR A 240 11.71 -10.55 25.81
CA TYR A 240 11.44 -9.29 25.12
C TYR A 240 12.62 -8.95 24.22
N HIS A 241 12.34 -8.57 22.99
CA HIS A 241 13.33 -8.25 21.98
C HIS A 241 13.26 -6.76 21.62
N THR A 242 14.40 -6.21 21.23
CA THR A 242 14.48 -4.91 20.55
C THR A 242 14.73 -5.17 19.07
N VAL A 243 13.79 -4.78 18.22
CA VAL A 243 13.83 -4.97 16.76
C VAL A 243 14.17 -3.64 16.10
N ARG A 244 15.12 -3.64 15.17
CA ARG A 244 15.43 -2.50 14.31
C ARG A 244 14.90 -2.77 12.91
N ASP A 245 14.03 -1.89 12.41
CA ASP A 245 13.52 -1.94 11.05
C ASP A 245 14.47 -1.16 10.11
N LEU A 246 15.02 -1.83 9.10
CA LEU A 246 16.04 -1.26 8.23
C LEU A 246 15.46 -0.35 7.14
N ARG A 247 14.13 -0.39 6.92
CA ARG A 247 13.45 0.43 5.91
C ARG A 247 13.39 1.90 6.31
N ASN A 248 13.22 2.14 7.61
CA ASN A 248 13.05 3.45 8.22
C ASN A 248 14.09 3.76 9.31
N GLY A 249 14.86 2.76 9.75
CA GLY A 249 15.86 2.88 10.81
C GLY A 249 15.31 2.82 12.23
N ASN A 250 14.01 2.54 12.40
CA ASN A 250 13.32 2.60 13.69
C ASN A 250 13.80 1.50 14.65
N LEU A 251 13.90 1.83 15.94
CA LEU A 251 14.23 0.89 17.02
C LEU A 251 12.99 0.64 17.89
N ILE A 252 12.45 -0.57 17.85
CA ILE A 252 11.22 -0.98 18.53
C ILE A 252 11.59 -1.85 19.73
N LYS A 253 11.24 -1.45 20.95
CA LYS A 253 11.61 -2.13 22.21
C LYS A 253 10.43 -2.95 22.75
N ASN A 254 10.73 -3.95 23.58
CA ASN A 254 9.74 -4.77 24.28
C ASN A 254 8.84 -5.62 23.37
N VAL A 255 9.36 -6.08 22.22
CA VAL A 255 8.63 -6.95 21.30
C VAL A 255 8.75 -8.40 21.77
N THR A 256 7.64 -9.10 21.96
CA THR A 256 7.65 -10.54 22.26
C THR A 256 7.39 -11.35 21.00
N ARG A 257 7.69 -12.65 21.02
CA ARG A 257 7.30 -13.55 19.93
C ARG A 257 5.78 -13.54 19.64
N SER A 258 4.96 -13.39 20.68
CA SER A 258 3.51 -13.31 20.55
C SER A 258 3.01 -11.95 20.02
N SER A 259 3.73 -10.85 20.25
CA SER A 259 3.36 -9.53 19.75
C SER A 259 3.90 -9.25 18.34
N ALA A 260 4.91 -9.99 17.89
CA ALA A 260 5.52 -9.82 16.57
C ALA A 260 4.71 -10.50 15.46
N ARG A 261 4.69 -9.88 14.27
CA ARG A 261 4.03 -10.40 13.06
C ARG A 261 4.98 -10.54 11.89
N LYS A 262 4.59 -11.37 10.91
CA LYS A 262 5.30 -11.60 9.63
C LYS A 262 6.84 -11.68 9.81
N LEU A 263 7.57 -10.72 9.26
CA LEU A 263 9.02 -10.66 9.27
C LEU A 263 9.62 -10.55 10.69
N TRP A 264 8.98 -9.79 11.59
CA TRP A 264 9.46 -9.65 12.97
C TRP A 264 9.28 -10.95 13.75
N HIS A 265 8.13 -11.62 13.55
CA HIS A 265 7.88 -12.93 14.15
C HIS A 265 8.92 -13.95 13.67
N TYR A 266 9.22 -13.93 12.38
CA TYR A 266 10.27 -14.77 11.79
C TYR A 266 11.64 -14.48 12.42
N ALA A 267 12.08 -13.22 12.44
CA ALA A 267 13.37 -12.82 12.99
C ALA A 267 13.53 -13.22 14.47
N ILE A 268 12.49 -12.98 15.29
CA ILE A 268 12.47 -13.39 16.70
C ILE A 268 12.51 -14.92 16.82
N THR A 269 11.76 -15.64 15.99
CA THR A 269 11.77 -17.11 15.99
C THR A 269 13.16 -17.65 15.65
N GLN A 270 13.85 -17.06 14.66
CA GLN A 270 15.23 -17.44 14.32
C GLN A 270 16.19 -17.22 15.48
N VAL A 271 16.11 -16.06 16.15
CA VAL A 271 16.95 -15.76 17.32
C VAL A 271 16.65 -16.71 18.49
N GLU A 272 15.38 -16.99 18.77
CA GLU A 272 14.98 -17.94 19.83
C GLU A 272 15.38 -19.39 19.51
N SER A 273 15.38 -19.79 18.24
CA SER A 273 15.83 -21.13 17.82
C SER A 273 17.35 -21.33 17.88
N GLY A 274 18.09 -20.24 18.14
CA GLY A 274 19.55 -20.22 18.21
C GLY A 274 20.18 -19.76 16.90
N GLN A 275 21.23 -18.92 17.01
CA GLN A 275 21.99 -18.47 15.84
C GLN A 275 22.61 -19.65 15.08
N PRO A 276 22.71 -19.60 13.74
CA PRO A 276 23.43 -20.61 12.98
C PRO A 276 24.86 -20.74 13.52
N LYS A 277 25.31 -21.97 13.80
CA LYS A 277 26.67 -22.21 14.31
C LYS A 277 27.67 -21.59 13.36
N ALA A 278 28.54 -20.72 13.88
CA ALA A 278 29.52 -19.94 13.11
C ALA A 278 30.36 -20.80 12.15
N ASP A 279 30.59 -22.08 12.49
CA ASP A 279 31.34 -23.05 11.69
C ASP A 279 30.67 -23.44 10.35
N LYS A 280 29.39 -23.12 10.16
CA LYS A 280 28.66 -23.38 8.90
C LYS A 280 28.51 -22.14 8.01
N ILE A 281 28.94 -20.97 8.47
CA ILE A 281 28.75 -19.71 7.78
C ILE A 281 29.95 -19.44 6.86
N LYS A 282 29.71 -19.29 5.55
CA LYS A 282 30.75 -18.90 4.60
C LYS A 282 30.97 -17.39 4.64
N TRP A 283 31.87 -16.96 5.52
CA TRP A 283 32.28 -15.56 5.62
C TRP A 283 33.13 -15.12 4.42
N ARG A 284 32.84 -13.95 3.87
CA ARG A 284 33.67 -13.27 2.88
C ARG A 284 33.99 -11.86 3.37
N GLY A 285 35.22 -11.68 3.83
CA GLY A 285 35.61 -10.46 4.54
C GLY A 285 34.75 -10.27 5.79
N ASN A 286 33.99 -9.19 5.83
CA ASN A 286 33.14 -8.83 6.96
C ASN A 286 31.66 -9.22 6.77
N ILE A 287 31.27 -9.82 5.64
CA ILE A 287 29.88 -10.16 5.34
C ILE A 287 29.68 -11.65 5.09
N ALA A 288 28.49 -12.16 5.37
CA ALA A 288 28.11 -13.53 5.07
C ALA A 288 26.62 -13.66 4.72
N LEU A 289 26.31 -14.67 3.92
CA LEU A 289 24.95 -15.10 3.61
C LEU A 289 24.61 -16.29 4.51
N LEU A 290 23.51 -16.18 5.28
CA LEU A 290 23.08 -17.20 6.24
C LEU A 290 22.06 -18.14 5.62
N ASP A 291 21.01 -17.58 5.03
CA ASP A 291 19.91 -18.32 4.42
C ASP A 291 19.36 -17.55 3.21
N THR A 292 18.76 -18.28 2.28
CA THR A 292 18.09 -17.70 1.11
C THR A 292 16.79 -18.45 0.89
N ARG A 293 15.69 -17.69 0.91
CA ARG A 293 14.34 -18.23 0.74
C ARG A 293 13.72 -17.59 -0.49
N LYS A 294 13.23 -18.43 -1.40
CA LYS A 294 12.52 -18.00 -2.60
C LYS A 294 11.08 -18.48 -2.53
N LYS A 295 10.13 -17.58 -2.75
CA LYS A 295 8.71 -17.91 -2.91
C LYS A 295 8.15 -17.06 -4.04
N ASP A 296 7.61 -17.71 -5.06
CA ASP A 296 7.11 -17.07 -6.28
C ASP A 296 8.18 -16.17 -6.93
N ASP A 297 7.89 -14.89 -7.13
CA ASP A 297 8.80 -13.89 -7.70
C ASP A 297 9.64 -13.15 -6.64
N ASN A 298 9.46 -13.48 -5.35
CA ASN A 298 10.16 -12.82 -4.25
C ASN A 298 11.30 -13.68 -3.69
N THR A 299 12.47 -13.05 -3.53
CA THR A 299 13.62 -13.63 -2.84
C THR A 299 13.91 -12.85 -1.56
N TRP A 300 14.10 -13.57 -0.45
CA TRP A 300 14.51 -13.02 0.83
C TRP A 300 15.84 -13.64 1.27
N TYR A 301 16.73 -12.79 1.73
CA TYR A 301 18.07 -13.13 2.19
C TYR A 301 18.20 -12.84 3.69
N ASP A 302 18.83 -13.77 4.41
CA ASP A 302 19.30 -13.52 5.75
C ASP A 302 20.82 -13.29 5.70
N LEU A 303 21.26 -12.12 6.13
CA LEU A 303 22.63 -11.63 5.95
C LEU A 303 23.28 -11.39 7.31
N ALA A 304 24.60 -11.56 7.39
CA ALA A 304 25.39 -11.23 8.56
C ALA A 304 26.50 -10.23 8.20
N LEU A 305 26.72 -9.24 9.05
CA LEU A 305 27.80 -8.26 8.96
C LEU A 305 28.59 -8.27 10.27
N ARG A 306 29.91 -8.38 10.16
CA ARG A 306 30.85 -8.22 11.26
C ARG A 306 31.39 -6.79 11.25
N GLU A 307 31.02 -5.99 12.25
CA GLU A 307 31.54 -4.63 12.44
C GLU A 307 32.13 -4.50 13.85
N ASN A 308 33.39 -4.07 13.96
CA ASN A 308 34.09 -3.82 15.24
C ASN A 308 34.07 -4.97 16.27
N GLY A 309 33.91 -6.21 15.83
CA GLY A 309 33.84 -7.40 16.69
C GLY A 309 32.42 -7.86 17.02
N ASP A 310 31.41 -7.04 16.72
CA ASP A 310 30.00 -7.38 16.84
C ASP A 310 29.48 -8.01 15.54
N ILE A 311 28.54 -8.96 15.68
CA ILE A 311 27.87 -9.61 14.56
C ILE A 311 26.44 -9.09 14.49
N HIS A 312 26.16 -8.34 13.44
CA HIS A 312 24.83 -7.87 13.08
C HIS A 312 24.18 -8.87 12.14
N ILE A 313 22.97 -9.34 12.46
CA ILE A 313 22.21 -10.24 11.61
C ILE A 313 20.97 -9.50 11.09
N TYR A 314 20.82 -9.49 9.77
CA TYR A 314 19.72 -8.88 9.04
C TYR A 314 18.83 -9.98 8.47
N TYR A 315 17.58 -10.02 8.91
CA TYR A 315 16.60 -11.02 8.51
C TYR A 315 15.67 -10.49 7.42
N GLY A 316 15.39 -11.33 6.42
CA GLY A 316 14.39 -11.09 5.37
C GLY A 316 14.66 -9.86 4.50
N VAL A 317 15.92 -9.66 4.13
CA VAL A 317 16.37 -8.63 3.19
C VAL A 317 15.88 -8.99 1.78
N THR A 318 15.30 -8.04 1.06
CA THR A 318 14.83 -8.22 -0.33
C THR A 318 15.84 -7.68 -1.33
N ASP A 319 15.71 -8.07 -2.61
CA ASP A 319 16.59 -7.59 -3.70
C ASP A 319 16.70 -6.06 -3.76
N SER A 320 15.58 -5.35 -3.55
CA SER A 320 15.53 -3.89 -3.51
C SER A 320 16.33 -3.24 -2.36
N GLY A 321 16.71 -4.01 -1.34
CA GLY A 321 17.47 -3.55 -0.18
C GLY A 321 18.97 -3.83 -0.24
N LEU A 322 19.44 -4.54 -1.27
CA LEU A 322 20.84 -4.91 -1.42
C LEU A 322 21.66 -3.75 -1.99
N ASN A 323 22.78 -3.43 -1.33
CA ASN A 323 23.77 -2.50 -1.86
C ASN A 323 24.78 -3.26 -2.74
N GLU A 324 25.64 -2.55 -3.48
CA GLU A 324 26.67 -3.13 -4.36
C GLU A 324 27.52 -4.22 -3.66
N ASP A 325 27.94 -3.98 -2.41
CA ASP A 325 28.71 -4.95 -1.61
C ASP A 325 27.93 -6.26 -1.34
N TRP A 326 26.63 -6.17 -1.13
CA TRP A 326 25.76 -7.31 -0.83
C TRP A 326 25.36 -8.08 -2.10
N MET A 327 25.13 -7.37 -3.20
CA MET A 327 24.87 -8.01 -4.50
C MET A 327 26.09 -8.82 -4.96
N ALA A 328 27.30 -8.27 -4.83
CA ALA A 328 28.53 -8.98 -5.14
C ALA A 328 28.72 -10.26 -4.29
N LEU A 329 28.30 -10.23 -3.01
CA LEU A 329 28.31 -11.42 -2.16
C LEU A 329 27.34 -12.50 -2.68
N ILE A 330 26.14 -12.12 -3.10
CA ILE A 330 25.09 -13.04 -3.54
C ILE A 330 25.46 -13.67 -4.89
N GLU A 331 25.89 -12.88 -5.88
CA GLU A 331 26.29 -13.37 -7.20
C GLU A 331 27.41 -14.42 -7.12
N GLN A 332 28.41 -14.18 -6.27
CA GLN A 332 29.53 -15.09 -6.11
C GLN A 332 29.22 -16.28 -5.18
N SER A 333 28.09 -16.26 -4.47
CA SER A 333 27.60 -17.39 -3.66
C SER A 333 26.65 -18.29 -4.48
N SER A 334 26.10 -17.77 -5.57
CA SER A 334 25.30 -18.50 -6.58
C SER A 334 26.15 -19.13 -7.71
N SER A 335 27.44 -18.81 -7.78
CA SER A 335 28.44 -19.43 -8.68
C SER A 335 29.20 -20.56 -7.99
#